data_AF-A0A5S4SI31-F1
#
_entry.id   AF-A0A5S4SI31-F1
#
_cell.length_a   1.000
_cell.length_b   1.000
_cell.length_c   1.000
_cell.angle_alpha   90.00
_cell.angle_beta   90.00
_cell.angle_gamma   90.00
#
_symmetry.space_group_name_H-M   'P 1'
#
loop_
_entity.id
_entity.type
_entity.pdbx_description
1 polymer ?
#
loop_
_entity_poly.entity_id
_entity_poly.type
_entity_poly.pdbx_seq_one_letter_code
_entity_poly.pdbx_strand_id
1 'polypeptide(L)'
;MIDFVDKYRDAYGVEPICRLLQIAPSGYRRKVQQRNCPWLRSKRRQSDEERCSHIQRVWHANWQVYGVVKVWKQMHREGLPIARCTVQRLMRQLGLEGVSEFLCKRFGLQLTEMRSPN
;
A
#
# COMPACT_ATOMS: atom_id res chain seq x y z
N MET A 1 10.78 6.42 12.02
CA MET A 1 10.72 6.66 13.49
C MET A 1 11.05 5.40 14.28
N ILE A 2 10.40 4.26 14.03
CA ILE A 2 10.73 3.01 14.73
C ILE A 2 12.11 2.49 14.31
N ASP A 3 12.46 2.62 13.03
CA ASP A 3 13.79 2.22 12.52
C ASP A 3 14.94 3.02 13.15
N PHE A 4 14.66 4.25 13.62
CA PHE A 4 15.65 5.04 14.36
C PHE A 4 15.87 4.47 15.76
N VAL A 5 14.79 4.15 16.48
CA VAL A 5 14.90 3.50 17.80
C VAL A 5 15.55 2.12 17.66
N ASP A 6 15.17 1.33 16.65
CA ASP A 6 15.78 0.02 16.38
C ASP A 6 17.28 0.13 16.09
N LYS A 7 17.74 1.15 15.35
CA LYS A 7 19.15 1.35 15.03
C LYS A 7 20.02 1.64 16.26
N TYR A 8 19.49 2.32 17.26
CA TYR A 8 20.25 2.80 18.42
C TYR A 8 19.92 2.05 19.72
N ARG A 9 19.00 1.08 19.69
CA ARG A 9 18.56 0.33 20.88
C ARG A 9 19.69 -0.43 21.56
N ASP A 10 20.65 -0.96 20.78
CA ASP A 10 21.72 -1.80 21.31
C ASP A 10 22.82 -0.95 21.99
N ALA A 11 22.96 0.33 21.61
CA ALA A 11 23.95 1.24 22.16
C ALA A 11 23.44 2.03 23.38
N TYR A 12 22.18 2.46 23.38
CA TYR A 12 21.64 3.38 24.40
C TYR A 12 20.41 2.85 25.15
N GLY A 13 19.88 1.69 24.75
CA GLY A 13 18.61 1.19 25.26
C GLY A 13 17.40 1.98 24.71
N VAL A 14 16.21 1.38 24.81
CA VAL A 14 14.98 1.92 24.20
C VAL A 14 14.43 3.12 24.99
N GLU A 15 14.52 3.08 26.32
CA GLU A 15 13.91 4.10 27.20
C GLU A 15 14.51 5.51 27.04
N PRO A 16 15.85 5.69 27.00
CA PRO A 16 16.45 7.01 26.82
C PRO A 16 16.08 7.64 25.46
N ILE A 17 16.06 6.84 24.40
CA ILE A 17 15.68 7.29 23.06
C ILE A 17 14.20 7.67 23.00
N CYS A 18 13.33 6.84 23.59
CA CYS A 18 11.90 7.14 23.69
C CYS A 18 11.62 8.43 24.47
N ARG A 19 12.38 8.69 25.55
CA ARG A 19 12.28 9.95 26.32
C ARG A 19 12.67 11.16 25.48
N LEU A 20 13.74 11.08 24.70
CA LEU A 20 14.19 12.17 23.83
C LEU A 20 13.18 12.48 22.72
N LEU A 21 12.61 11.43 22.10
CA LEU A 21 11.61 11.56 21.04
C LEU A 21 10.20 11.88 21.55
N GLN A 22 10.00 11.96 22.87
CA GLN A 22 8.69 12.12 23.52
C GLN A 22 7.67 11.04 23.12
N ILE A 23 8.15 9.80 22.97
CA ILE A 23 7.33 8.63 22.63
C ILE A 23 7.25 7.71 23.86
N ALA A 24 6.05 7.21 24.16
CA ALA A 24 5.90 6.20 25.21
C ALA A 24 6.59 4.86 24.82
N PRO A 25 7.42 4.26 25.69
CA PRO A 25 8.06 2.97 25.43
C PRO A 25 7.07 1.84 25.12
N SER A 26 5.87 1.89 25.73
CA SER A 26 4.76 0.97 25.46
C SER A 26 4.26 1.08 24.01
N GLY A 27 4.18 2.30 23.47
CA GLY A 27 3.81 2.56 22.08
C GLY A 27 4.82 2.02 21.07
N TYR A 28 6.12 2.15 21.39
CA TYR A 28 7.19 1.53 20.61
C TYR A 28 7.07 0.00 20.61
N ARG A 29 6.99 -0.63 21.78
CA ARG A 29 6.87 -2.10 21.91
C ARG A 29 5.65 -2.64 21.15
N ARG A 30 4.50 -1.94 21.24
CA ARG A 30 3.29 -2.31 20.48
C ARG A 30 3.52 -2.27 18.97
N LYS A 31 4.21 -1.25 18.47
CA LYS A 31 4.52 -1.17 17.03
C LYS A 31 5.52 -2.24 16.59
N VAL A 32 6.53 -2.56 17.41
CA VAL A 32 7.47 -3.66 17.14
C VAL A 32 6.73 -5.00 17.12
N GLN A 33 5.83 -5.24 18.07
CA GLN A 33 4.98 -6.43 18.06
C GLN A 33 4.10 -6.50 16.81
N GLN A 34 3.50 -5.39 16.36
CA GLN A 34 2.72 -5.37 15.11
C GLN A 34 3.58 -5.57 13.86
N ARG A 35 4.88 -5.24 13.90
CA ARG A 35 5.83 -5.50 12.80
C ARG A 35 6.19 -6.98 12.73
N ASN A 36 6.49 -7.59 13.87
CA ASN A 36 6.92 -8.99 13.98
C ASN A 36 5.76 -9.98 13.86
N CYS A 37 4.58 -9.61 14.33
CA CYS A 37 3.39 -10.44 14.34
C CYS A 37 2.27 -9.77 13.52
N PRO A 38 2.18 -10.01 12.21
CA PRO A 38 1.16 -9.43 11.34
C PRO A 38 -0.28 -9.71 11.81
N TRP A 39 -0.51 -10.84 12.49
CA TRP A 39 -1.83 -11.21 13.05
C TRP A 39 -2.28 -10.34 14.24
N LEU A 40 -1.36 -9.64 14.92
CA LEU A 40 -1.69 -8.67 15.98
C LEU A 40 -2.23 -7.34 15.43
N ARG A 41 -2.17 -7.14 14.11
CA ARG A 41 -2.78 -5.97 13.45
C ARG A 41 -4.30 -6.12 13.45
N SER A 42 -5.02 -5.00 13.44
CA SER A 42 -6.48 -5.02 13.28
C SER A 42 -6.87 -5.80 12.02
N LYS A 43 -7.96 -6.59 12.05
CA LYS A 43 -8.49 -7.34 10.89
C LYS A 43 -8.55 -6.47 9.62
N ARG A 44 -8.99 -5.21 9.75
CA ARG A 44 -9.02 -4.24 8.64
C ARG A 44 -7.65 -4.02 7.98
N ARG A 45 -6.57 -3.90 8.76
CA ARG A 45 -5.21 -3.72 8.23
C ARG A 45 -4.71 -4.97 7.54
N GLN A 46 -4.98 -6.15 8.10
CA GLN A 46 -4.61 -7.42 7.47
C GLN A 46 -5.26 -7.54 6.08
N SER A 47 -6.59 -7.32 6.00
CA SER A 47 -7.28 -7.34 4.71
C SER A 47 -6.86 -6.21 3.77
N ASP A 48 -6.53 -5.02 4.28
CA ASP A 48 -6.03 -3.93 3.45
C ASP A 48 -4.64 -4.26 2.85
N GLU A 49 -3.76 -4.94 3.61
CA GLU A 49 -2.45 -5.40 3.12
C GLU A 49 -2.59 -6.46 2.02
N GLU A 50 -3.48 -7.45 2.21
CA GLU A 50 -3.80 -8.44 1.18
C GLU A 50 -4.31 -7.79 -0.11
N ARG A 51 -5.23 -6.83 0.03
CA ARG A 51 -5.77 -6.06 -1.10
C ARG A 51 -4.71 -5.20 -1.77
N CYS A 52 -3.81 -4.58 -1.00
CA CYS A 52 -2.69 -3.80 -1.53
C CYS A 52 -1.78 -4.66 -2.41
N SER A 53 -1.38 -5.85 -1.95
CA SER A 53 -0.55 -6.77 -2.72
C SER A 53 -1.23 -7.17 -4.04
N HIS A 54 -2.54 -7.42 -3.99
CA HIS A 54 -3.30 -7.77 -5.19
C HIS A 54 -3.44 -6.59 -6.17
N ILE A 55 -3.69 -5.37 -5.66
CA ILE A 55 -3.69 -4.13 -6.46
C ILE A 55 -2.33 -3.91 -7.13
N GLN A 56 -1.22 -4.10 -6.40
CA GLN A 56 0.13 -3.97 -6.95
C GLN A 56 0.35 -4.99 -8.07
N ARG A 57 -0.02 -6.26 -7.85
CA ARG A 57 0.10 -7.31 -8.88
C ARG A 57 -0.63 -6.92 -10.16
N VAL A 58 -1.89 -6.49 -10.06
CA VAL A 58 -2.69 -6.05 -11.21
C VAL A 58 -2.05 -4.82 -11.87
N TRP A 59 -1.60 -3.84 -11.09
CA TRP A 59 -1.01 -2.62 -11.62
C TRP A 59 0.31 -2.89 -12.37
N HIS A 60 1.18 -3.74 -11.82
CA HIS A 60 2.42 -4.17 -12.47
C HIS A 60 2.17 -5.02 -13.71
N ALA A 61 1.19 -5.93 -13.69
CA ALA A 61 0.81 -6.73 -14.84
C ALA A 61 0.27 -5.89 -16.02
N ASN A 62 -0.31 -4.72 -15.74
CA ASN A 62 -0.86 -3.80 -16.74
C ASN A 62 0.09 -2.61 -17.04
N TRP A 63 1.40 -2.80 -16.87
CA TRP A 63 2.45 -1.80 -17.13
C TRP A 63 2.16 -0.42 -16.54
N GLN A 64 1.55 -0.37 -15.35
CA GLN A 64 1.30 0.89 -14.63
C GLN A 64 0.31 1.84 -15.32
N VAL A 65 -0.32 1.40 -16.42
CA VAL A 65 -1.31 2.18 -17.18
C VAL A 65 -2.64 2.26 -16.43
N TYR A 66 -2.93 1.29 -15.56
CA TYR A 66 -4.22 1.19 -14.90
C TYR A 66 -4.36 2.16 -13.73
N GLY A 67 -5.21 3.17 -13.89
CA GLY A 67 -5.68 4.00 -12.79
C GLY A 67 -6.74 3.33 -11.93
N VAL A 68 -7.20 4.05 -10.90
CA VAL A 68 -8.15 3.58 -9.86
C VAL A 68 -9.37 2.87 -10.44
N VAL A 69 -9.98 3.40 -11.50
CA VAL A 69 -11.22 2.83 -12.07
C VAL A 69 -10.97 1.50 -12.78
N LYS A 70 -9.83 1.37 -13.49
CA LYS A 70 -9.48 0.14 -14.21
C LYS A 70 -9.09 -0.97 -13.24
N VAL A 71 -8.27 -0.63 -12.23
CA VAL A 71 -7.95 -1.55 -11.12
C VAL A 71 -9.24 -1.99 -10.44
N TRP A 72 -10.12 -1.08 -10.05
CA TRP A 72 -11.39 -1.42 -9.40
C TRP A 72 -12.24 -2.41 -10.21
N LYS A 73 -12.40 -2.19 -11.53
CA LYS A 73 -13.12 -3.11 -12.41
C LYS A 73 -12.44 -4.50 -12.47
N GLN A 74 -11.11 -4.52 -12.51
CA GLN A 74 -10.34 -5.78 -12.51
C GLN A 74 -10.53 -6.55 -11.20
N MET A 75 -10.46 -5.89 -10.05
CA MET A 75 -10.69 -6.53 -8.74
C MET A 75 -12.09 -7.16 -8.66
N HIS A 76 -13.10 -6.46 -9.19
CA HIS A 76 -14.47 -6.99 -9.26
C HIS A 76 -14.58 -8.22 -10.16
N ARG A 77 -13.82 -8.27 -11.27
CA ARG A 77 -13.78 -9.44 -12.16
C ARG A 77 -13.09 -10.64 -11.50
N GLU A 78 -12.06 -10.41 -10.70
CA GLU A 78 -11.34 -11.45 -9.96
C GLU A 78 -12.10 -11.93 -8.70
N GLY A 79 -13.34 -11.49 -8.50
CA GLY A 79 -14.20 -11.94 -7.40
C GLY A 79 -13.91 -11.27 -6.06
N LEU A 80 -13.17 -10.16 -6.05
CA LEU A 80 -12.86 -9.37 -4.86
C LEU A 80 -13.64 -8.04 -4.88
N PRO A 81 -14.93 -8.04 -4.46
CA PRO A 81 -15.74 -6.83 -4.45
C PRO A 81 -15.20 -5.87 -3.38
N ILE A 82 -14.53 -4.82 -3.84
CA ILE A 82 -13.96 -3.77 -2.99
C ILE A 82 -14.58 -2.44 -3.44
N ALA A 83 -15.02 -1.64 -2.48
CA ALA A 83 -15.53 -0.31 -2.79
C ALA A 83 -14.46 0.54 -3.51
N ARG A 84 -14.87 1.30 -4.54
CA ARG A 84 -13.99 2.20 -5.30
C ARG A 84 -13.18 3.14 -4.40
N CYS A 85 -13.79 3.66 -3.33
CA CYS A 85 -13.13 4.53 -2.35
C CYS A 85 -11.98 3.82 -1.60
N THR A 86 -12.11 2.52 -1.35
CA THR A 86 -11.05 1.70 -0.75
C THR A 86 -9.91 1.51 -1.74
N VAL A 87 -10.18 1.19 -3.01
CA VAL A 87 -9.12 1.09 -4.03
C VAL A 87 -8.37 2.41 -4.18
N GLN A 88 -9.10 3.53 -4.26
CA GLN A 88 -8.49 4.86 -4.34
C GLN A 88 -7.60 5.16 -3.14
N ARG A 89 -8.09 4.87 -1.93
CA ARG A 89 -7.31 5.06 -0.70
C ARG A 89 -6.04 4.20 -0.70
N LEU A 90 -6.15 2.91 -1.03
CA LEU A 90 -5.02 1.98 -1.02
C LEU A 90 -3.97 2.36 -2.10
N MET A 91 -4.41 2.74 -3.30
CA MET A 91 -3.48 3.23 -4.34
C MET A 91 -2.74 4.51 -3.89
N ARG A 92 -3.44 5.46 -3.25
CA ARG A 92 -2.79 6.64 -2.66
C ARG A 92 -1.79 6.29 -1.56
N GLN A 93 -2.11 5.32 -0.70
CA GLN A 93 -1.18 4.87 0.34
C GLN A 93 0.08 4.20 -0.23
N LEU A 94 -0.04 3.55 -1.39
CA LEU A 94 1.07 2.89 -2.08
C LEU A 94 1.83 3.83 -3.04
N GLY A 95 1.36 5.07 -3.24
CA GLY A 95 1.92 5.99 -4.23
C GLY A 95 1.72 5.54 -5.68
N LEU A 96 0.73 4.68 -5.94
CA LEU A 96 0.42 4.18 -7.28
C LEU A 96 -0.47 5.19 -7.99
N GLU A 97 0.09 5.86 -8.99
CA GLU A 97 -0.65 6.72 -9.90
C GLU A 97 -0.73 6.03 -11.26
N GLY A 98 -1.95 5.84 -11.76
CA GLY A 98 -2.13 5.40 -13.13
C GLY A 98 -1.88 6.57 -14.08
N VAL A 99 -1.42 6.27 -15.29
CA VAL A 99 -1.32 7.26 -16.35
C VAL A 99 -2.72 7.85 -16.60
N SER A 100 -2.87 9.16 -16.41
CA SER A 100 -4.11 9.85 -16.76
C SER A 100 -4.33 9.70 -18.28
N GLU A 101 -5.57 9.43 -18.69
CA GLU A 101 -5.94 9.19 -20.10
C GLU A 101 -5.41 10.29 -21.05
N PHE A 102 -5.26 11.51 -20.53
CA PHE A 102 -4.70 12.66 -21.22
C PHE A 102 -3.21 12.51 -21.59
N LEU A 103 -2.40 11.85 -20.75
CA LEU A 103 -0.97 11.62 -21.01
C LEU A 103 -0.75 10.50 -22.03
N CYS A 104 -1.60 9.47 -22.01
CA CYS A 104 -1.50 8.35 -22.95
C CYS A 104 -1.77 8.78 -24.41
N LYS A 105 -2.69 9.73 -24.64
CA LYS A 105 -2.93 10.32 -25.98
C LYS A 105 -1.76 11.19 -26.49
N ARG A 106 -0.97 11.80 -25.60
CA ARG A 106 0.12 12.73 -25.98
C ARG A 106 1.44 12.03 -26.30
N PHE A 107 1.67 10.84 -25.74
CA PHE A 107 2.90 10.06 -25.93
C PHE A 107 2.82 8.97 -27.02
N GLY A 108 1.74 8.92 -27.80
CA GLY A 108 1.63 7.97 -28.92
C GLY A 108 1.61 6.49 -28.48
N LEU A 109 1.28 6.20 -27.23
CA LEU A 109 1.00 4.83 -26.79
C LEU A 109 -0.37 4.45 -27.36
N GLN A 110 -0.38 3.61 -28.40
CA GLN A 110 -1.60 3.17 -29.07
C GLN A 110 -2.56 2.51 -28.06
N LEU A 111 -3.56 3.27 -27.63
CA LEU A 111 -4.65 2.84 -26.75
C LEU A 111 -5.60 1.82 -27.42
N THR A 112 -5.39 1.51 -28.70
CA THR A 112 -6.29 0.66 -29.50
C THR A 112 -6.07 -0.84 -29.29
N GLU A 113 -4.96 -1.28 -28.70
CA GLU A 113 -4.72 -2.70 -28.40
C GLU A 113 -4.92 -3.08 -26.92
N MET A 114 -5.10 -2.10 -26.02
CA MET A 114 -5.26 -2.37 -24.58
C MET A 114 -6.73 -2.43 -24.12
N ARG A 115 -7.64 -2.91 -25.00
CA ARG A 115 -8.89 -3.50 -24.51
C ARG A 115 -8.51 -4.83 -23.87
N SER A 116 -8.56 -4.84 -22.54
CA SER A 116 -8.66 -6.04 -21.69
C SER A 116 -9.05 -7.29 -22.51
N PRO A 117 -8.13 -8.23 -22.80
CA PRO A 117 -8.55 -9.52 -23.30
C PRO A 117 -9.25 -10.23 -22.13
N ASN A 118 -10.57 -10.37 -22.26
CA ASN A 118 -11.53 -11.02 -21.36
C ASN A 118 -11.76 -10.36 -19.99
#